data_AF-A0A1N6A0M4-F1
#
_entry.id   AF-A0A1N6A0M4-F1
#
_cell.length_a   1.000
_cell.length_b   1.000
_cell.length_c   1.000
_cell.angle_alpha   90.00
_cell.angle_beta   90.00
_cell.angle_gamma   90.00
#
_symmetry.space_group_name_H-M   'P 1'
#
loop_
_entity.id
_entity.type
_entity.pdbx_description
1 polymer ?
#
loop_
_entity_poly.entity_id
_entity_poly.type
_entity_poly.pdbx_seq_one_letter_code
_entity_poly.pdbx_strand_id
1 'polypeptide(L)'
;MPDSVRVSVVHDTPPSVPDFTQWPSFPFEGDLRVKQLDDPVPVEPPRKGEGLRECTACNAPDDAYIWVGERWRVRAMDRPTGLPMVLILESRTHLDLGDLPNLLAAELGVMTVRLERAIRSLDGVARVHVNRWGDGSAHLHMWFLARPYGRLQLRGTFLSLWDSILPPISEAQWRENLALVAAWLAEFGGRPLAEPPRIQWQAPSSLLAQSAAADAAAAAAEAVSVIEAAAEIPEPASDASSDTDTDRDTATDGDTETDRDTDTDRGTDTGTGPTATDPATGTAATTDPITEPTSGPAPGPADAAGTDGRTATAAATGTPPTGNLSTSEDTPTPR
;
A
#
# COMPACT_ATOMS: atom_id res chain seq x y z
N MET A 1 -4.94 29.13 -41.64
CA MET A 1 -5.05 27.75 -41.15
C MET A 1 -3.86 27.51 -40.24
N PRO A 2 -4.02 27.34 -38.92
CA PRO A 2 -2.96 26.76 -38.11
C PRO A 2 -2.87 25.27 -38.45
N ASP A 3 -1.66 24.76 -38.71
CA ASP A 3 -1.47 23.35 -39.01
C ASP A 3 -1.86 22.50 -37.81
N SER A 4 -2.80 21.57 -38.03
CA SER A 4 -3.11 20.54 -37.05
C SER A 4 -1.93 19.59 -36.97
N VAL A 5 -1.18 19.65 -35.87
CA VAL A 5 -0.14 18.69 -35.53
C VAL A 5 -0.82 17.33 -35.36
N ARG A 6 -0.86 16.53 -36.43
CA ARG A 6 -1.17 15.11 -36.34
C ARG A 6 -0.05 14.46 -35.54
N VAL A 7 -0.36 14.07 -34.31
CA VAL A 7 0.45 13.07 -33.59
C VAL A 7 0.58 11.87 -34.54
N SER A 8 1.83 11.44 -34.80
CA SER A 8 2.08 10.33 -35.71
C SER A 8 1.31 9.10 -35.25
N VAL A 9 0.78 8.33 -36.20
CA VAL A 9 0.26 6.99 -35.94
C VAL A 9 1.35 6.21 -35.23
N VAL A 10 1.02 5.59 -34.09
CA VAL A 10 1.95 4.74 -33.34
C VAL A 10 2.33 3.58 -34.28
N HIS A 11 3.63 3.44 -34.55
CA HIS A 11 4.13 2.39 -35.43
C HIS A 11 3.93 1.00 -34.82
N ASP A 12 3.93 -0.03 -35.68
CA ASP A 12 3.69 -1.43 -35.33
C ASP A 12 4.46 -1.89 -34.09
N THR A 13 3.86 -2.80 -33.33
CA THR A 13 4.49 -3.35 -32.13
C THR A 13 5.78 -4.10 -32.50
N PRO A 14 6.92 -3.83 -31.83
CA PRO A 14 8.18 -4.47 -32.16
C PRO A 14 8.07 -6.00 -32.00
N PRO A 15 8.65 -6.79 -32.93
CA PRO A 15 8.50 -8.25 -32.93
C PRO A 15 9.27 -8.97 -31.81
N SER A 16 10.28 -8.31 -31.24
CA SER A 16 11.14 -8.82 -30.17
C SER A 16 10.77 -8.22 -28.81
N VAL A 17 10.89 -9.02 -27.75
CA VAL A 17 10.69 -8.53 -26.37
C VAL A 17 11.75 -7.46 -26.01
N PRO A 18 11.39 -6.36 -25.33
CA PRO A 18 12.36 -5.32 -24.94
C PRO A 18 13.27 -5.73 -23.79
N ASP A 19 14.45 -5.12 -23.70
CA ASP A 19 15.48 -5.41 -22.69
C ASP A 19 15.01 -5.34 -21.23
N PHE A 20 13.94 -4.59 -20.93
CA PHE A 20 13.40 -4.52 -19.57
C PHE A 20 12.86 -5.86 -19.05
N THR A 21 12.57 -6.84 -19.91
CA THR A 21 12.18 -8.19 -19.46
C THR A 21 13.36 -8.96 -18.84
N GLN A 22 14.60 -8.49 -19.05
CA GLN A 22 15.82 -9.05 -18.45
C GLN A 22 16.24 -8.31 -17.16
N TRP A 23 15.49 -7.29 -16.74
CA TRP A 23 15.79 -6.57 -15.50
C TRP A 23 15.45 -7.44 -14.29
N PRO A 24 16.27 -7.47 -13.22
CA PRO A 24 15.99 -8.28 -12.04
C PRO A 24 14.62 -8.00 -11.40
N SER A 25 14.08 -6.79 -11.57
CA SER A 25 12.77 -6.39 -11.05
C SER A 25 11.58 -6.79 -11.93
N PHE A 26 11.81 -7.35 -13.12
CA PHE A 26 10.73 -7.83 -13.98
C PHE A 26 10.11 -9.11 -13.38
N PRO A 27 8.77 -9.22 -13.29
CA PRO A 27 8.13 -10.24 -12.46
C PRO A 27 7.82 -11.58 -13.15
N PHE A 28 8.10 -11.73 -14.46
CA PHE A 28 7.71 -12.91 -15.22
C PHE A 28 8.92 -13.58 -15.89
N GLU A 29 8.91 -14.91 -15.93
CA GLU A 29 9.88 -15.75 -16.63
C GLU A 29 9.17 -16.60 -17.70
N GLY A 30 9.92 -17.09 -18.70
CA GLY A 30 9.42 -17.96 -19.77
C GLY A 30 9.32 -17.29 -21.15
N ASP A 31 8.60 -17.94 -22.07
CA ASP A 31 8.50 -17.54 -23.48
C ASP A 31 7.55 -16.34 -23.69
N LEU A 32 8.08 -15.15 -23.44
CA LEU A 32 7.36 -13.89 -23.60
C LEU A 32 7.25 -13.46 -25.07
N ARG A 33 6.14 -12.80 -25.42
CA ARG A 33 5.89 -12.18 -26.72
C ARG A 33 5.23 -10.83 -26.52
N VAL A 34 5.57 -9.84 -27.36
CA VAL A 34 4.93 -8.53 -27.29
C VAL A 34 3.52 -8.63 -27.90
N LYS A 35 2.49 -8.22 -27.17
CA LYS A 35 1.10 -8.18 -27.68
C LYS A 35 1.02 -7.09 -28.74
N GLN A 36 0.50 -7.42 -29.93
CA GLN A 36 0.16 -6.42 -30.93
C GLN A 36 -0.82 -5.39 -30.34
N LEU A 37 -0.50 -4.11 -30.55
CA LEU A 37 -1.34 -2.99 -30.19
C LEU A 37 -2.59 -2.97 -31.09
N ASP A 38 -3.75 -2.75 -30.49
CA ASP A 38 -5.01 -2.62 -31.21
C ASP A 38 -5.08 -1.25 -31.93
N ASP A 39 -5.86 -1.15 -33.02
CA ASP A 39 -5.97 0.09 -33.80
C ASP A 39 -6.43 1.30 -32.94
N PRO A 40 -5.88 2.52 -33.17
CA PRO A 40 -6.31 3.72 -32.44
C PRO A 40 -7.80 4.01 -32.62
N VAL A 41 -8.53 4.16 -31.50
CA VAL A 41 -9.94 4.56 -31.51
C VAL A 41 -10.09 6.07 -31.69
N PRO A 42 -11.13 6.55 -32.41
CA PRO A 42 -11.31 7.99 -32.65
C PRO A 42 -11.80 8.78 -31.43
N VAL A 43 -12.41 8.10 -30.46
CA VAL A 43 -12.89 8.65 -29.18
C VAL A 43 -12.74 7.56 -28.12
N GLU A 44 -12.10 7.89 -27.01
CA GLU A 44 -11.96 6.96 -25.87
C GLU A 44 -13.27 6.83 -25.08
N PRO A 45 -13.56 5.67 -24.47
CA PRO A 45 -14.70 5.54 -23.55
C PRO A 45 -14.53 6.48 -22.34
N PRO A 46 -15.53 7.31 -22.01
CA PRO A 46 -15.44 8.24 -20.88
C PRO A 46 -15.34 7.52 -19.54
N ARG A 47 -14.50 8.06 -18.66
CA ARG A 47 -14.08 7.53 -17.37
C ARG A 47 -15.22 7.50 -16.35
N LYS A 48 -15.03 6.79 -15.24
CA LYS A 48 -15.96 6.85 -14.10
C LYS A 48 -16.00 8.28 -13.55
N GLY A 49 -17.20 8.78 -13.24
CA GLY A 49 -17.43 10.16 -12.81
C GLY A 49 -17.34 11.24 -13.90
N GLU A 50 -16.99 10.91 -15.16
CA GLU A 50 -16.77 11.93 -16.18
C GLU A 50 -18.10 12.54 -16.70
N GLY A 51 -18.15 13.87 -16.76
CA GLY A 51 -19.35 14.61 -17.17
C GLY A 51 -20.48 14.51 -16.13
N LEU A 52 -21.62 13.96 -16.55
CA LEU A 52 -22.79 13.73 -15.68
C LEU A 52 -22.86 12.29 -15.12
N ARG A 53 -21.77 11.52 -15.22
CA ARG A 53 -21.72 10.13 -14.73
C ARG A 53 -21.54 10.09 -13.22
N GLU A 54 -22.10 9.05 -12.59
CA GLU A 54 -21.90 8.84 -11.16
C GLU A 54 -20.41 8.68 -10.82
N CYS A 55 -19.98 9.38 -9.77
CA CYS A 55 -18.62 9.30 -9.26
C CYS A 55 -18.60 8.60 -7.90
N THR A 56 -17.96 7.43 -7.86
CA THR A 56 -17.84 6.63 -6.63
C THR A 56 -17.19 7.41 -5.49
N ALA A 57 -16.14 8.20 -5.76
CA ALA A 57 -15.46 8.99 -4.73
C ALA A 57 -16.30 10.17 -4.21
N CYS A 58 -17.12 10.81 -5.04
CA CYS A 58 -18.06 11.85 -4.57
C CYS A 58 -19.16 11.26 -3.69
N ASN A 59 -19.66 10.08 -4.05
CA ASN A 59 -20.75 9.40 -3.33
C ASN A 59 -20.26 8.59 -2.12
N ALA A 60 -18.95 8.37 -1.99
CA ALA A 60 -18.36 7.63 -0.88
C ALA A 60 -18.51 8.41 0.44
N PRO A 61 -19.16 7.82 1.47
CA PRO A 61 -19.21 8.41 2.81
C PRO A 61 -17.82 8.49 3.44
N ASP A 62 -17.66 9.34 4.44
CA ASP A 62 -16.37 9.59 5.08
C ASP A 62 -15.81 8.36 5.81
N ASP A 63 -16.66 7.44 6.28
CA ASP A 63 -16.26 6.17 6.92
C ASP A 63 -15.68 5.11 5.96
N ALA A 64 -15.76 5.33 4.64
CA ALA A 64 -15.04 4.53 3.64
C ALA A 64 -13.54 4.86 3.53
N TYR A 65 -13.05 5.81 4.33
CA TYR A 65 -11.67 6.33 4.31
C TYR A 65 -10.98 6.07 5.65
N ILE A 66 -9.63 5.97 5.65
CA ILE A 66 -8.85 5.79 6.88
C ILE A 66 -8.52 7.12 7.57
N TRP A 67 -8.52 8.22 6.82
CA TRP A 67 -8.35 9.58 7.31
C TRP A 67 -9.12 10.55 6.42
N VAL A 68 -9.73 11.55 7.05
CA VAL A 68 -10.52 12.59 6.39
C VAL A 68 -10.12 13.97 6.88
N GLY A 69 -9.69 14.83 5.95
CA GLY A 69 -9.51 16.26 6.16
C GLY A 69 -10.60 17.09 5.48
N GLU A 70 -10.44 18.42 5.55
CA GLU A 70 -11.38 19.39 5.00
C GLU A 70 -11.47 19.35 3.45
N ARG A 71 -10.34 19.10 2.77
CA ARG A 71 -10.24 19.11 1.30
C ARG A 71 -9.71 17.80 0.70
N TRP A 72 -9.18 16.91 1.54
CA TRP A 72 -8.48 15.68 1.16
C TRP A 72 -8.98 14.49 1.98
N ARG A 73 -8.95 13.30 1.42
CA ARG A 73 -9.29 12.02 2.08
C ARG A 73 -8.28 10.96 1.67
N VAL A 74 -8.03 9.98 2.53
CA VAL A 74 -7.09 8.87 2.26
C VAL A 74 -7.82 7.54 2.36
N ARG A 75 -7.88 6.81 1.25
CA ARG A 75 -8.54 5.51 1.12
C ARG A 75 -7.51 4.39 1.18
N ALA A 76 -7.88 3.28 1.82
CA ALA A 76 -7.16 2.02 1.71
C ALA A 76 -7.72 1.18 0.55
N MET A 77 -7.09 0.03 0.30
CA MET A 77 -7.72 -1.04 -0.47
C MET A 77 -8.81 -1.71 0.38
N ASP A 78 -9.72 -2.46 -0.24
CA ASP A 78 -10.83 -3.10 0.50
C ASP A 78 -10.38 -4.37 1.27
N ARG A 79 -9.12 -4.80 1.06
CA ARG A 79 -8.46 -5.96 1.66
C ARG A 79 -6.92 -5.77 1.64
N PRO A 80 -6.15 -6.52 2.46
CA PRO A 80 -4.68 -6.51 2.38
C PRO A 80 -4.15 -6.86 0.98
N THR A 81 -3.04 -6.24 0.60
CA THR A 81 -2.32 -6.47 -0.67
C THR A 81 -0.94 -7.11 -0.43
N GLY A 82 -0.22 -7.43 -1.50
CA GLY A 82 1.11 -8.04 -1.42
C GLY A 82 2.21 -7.11 -0.89
N LEU A 83 1.95 -5.80 -0.82
CA LEU A 83 2.83 -4.80 -0.24
C LEU A 83 2.44 -4.43 1.19
N PRO A 84 3.39 -3.93 2.02
CA PRO A 84 3.11 -3.49 3.40
C PRO A 84 1.99 -2.45 3.54
N MET A 85 1.81 -1.62 2.52
CA MET A 85 0.75 -0.62 2.45
C MET A 85 0.52 -0.14 1.01
N VAL A 86 -0.74 0.00 0.61
CA VAL A 86 -1.18 0.66 -0.61
C VAL A 86 -2.33 1.61 -0.27
N LEU A 87 -2.15 2.91 -0.51
CA LEU A 87 -3.11 3.96 -0.20
C LEU A 87 -3.39 4.84 -1.42
N ILE A 88 -4.57 5.47 -1.41
CA ILE A 88 -4.99 6.46 -2.38
C ILE A 88 -5.30 7.77 -1.66
N LEU A 89 -4.66 8.87 -2.07
CA LEU A 89 -5.06 10.22 -1.70
C LEU A 89 -6.07 10.75 -2.73
N GLU A 90 -7.23 11.22 -2.28
CA GLU A 90 -8.29 11.79 -3.11
C GLU A 90 -8.66 13.19 -2.62
N SER A 91 -9.04 14.07 -3.54
CA SER A 91 -9.72 15.32 -3.18
C SER A 91 -11.15 15.03 -2.67
N ARG A 92 -11.73 15.93 -1.88
CA ARG A 92 -13.19 15.92 -1.62
C ARG A 92 -13.97 16.41 -2.85
N THR A 93 -13.55 17.54 -3.40
CA THR A 93 -14.12 18.12 -4.63
C THR A 93 -13.81 17.25 -5.83
N HIS A 94 -14.77 17.09 -6.74
CA HIS A 94 -14.56 16.45 -8.04
C HIS A 94 -13.70 17.38 -8.92
N LEU A 95 -12.44 17.00 -9.11
CA LEU A 95 -11.44 17.68 -9.94
C LEU A 95 -10.55 16.60 -10.56
N ASP A 96 -10.01 16.78 -11.76
CA ASP A 96 -8.82 16.04 -12.19
C ASP A 96 -7.55 16.81 -11.77
N LEU A 97 -6.37 16.22 -11.97
CA LEU A 97 -5.08 16.82 -11.61
C LEU A 97 -4.83 18.18 -12.30
N GLY A 98 -5.28 18.32 -13.55
CA GLY A 98 -5.16 19.54 -14.33
C GLY A 98 -6.11 20.67 -13.91
N ASP A 99 -7.19 20.33 -13.20
CA ASP A 99 -8.23 21.28 -12.77
C ASP A 99 -7.94 21.88 -11.38
N LEU A 100 -6.84 21.46 -10.72
CA LEU A 100 -6.51 21.91 -9.38
C LEU A 100 -6.20 23.42 -9.35
N PRO A 101 -6.94 24.25 -8.59
CA PRO A 101 -6.54 25.61 -8.32
C PRO A 101 -5.23 25.63 -7.51
N ASN A 102 -4.42 26.69 -7.69
CA ASN A 102 -3.06 26.81 -7.12
C ASN A 102 -2.94 26.43 -5.63
N LEU A 103 -3.95 26.74 -4.80
CA LEU A 103 -3.96 26.37 -3.39
C LEU A 103 -4.08 24.85 -3.18
N LEU A 104 -4.96 24.16 -3.91
CA LEU A 104 -5.06 22.70 -3.87
C LEU A 104 -3.84 22.03 -4.51
N ALA A 105 -3.26 22.61 -5.57
CA ALA A 105 -2.02 22.09 -6.15
C ALA A 105 -0.84 22.16 -5.14
N ALA A 106 -0.73 23.26 -4.37
CA ALA A 106 0.25 23.38 -3.29
C ALA A 106 -0.03 22.38 -2.15
N GLU A 107 -1.29 22.21 -1.75
CA GLU A 107 -1.68 21.22 -0.74
C GLU A 107 -1.43 19.77 -1.18
N LEU A 108 -1.62 19.44 -2.46
CA LEU A 108 -1.29 18.12 -2.99
C LEU A 108 0.20 17.79 -2.78
N GLY A 109 1.09 18.76 -3.00
CA GLY A 109 2.52 18.61 -2.70
C GLY A 109 2.78 18.34 -1.22
N VAL A 110 2.14 19.09 -0.33
CA VAL A 110 2.23 18.89 1.13
C VAL A 110 1.69 17.53 1.56
N MET A 111 0.52 17.13 1.07
CA MET A 111 -0.11 15.86 1.37
C MET A 111 0.69 14.67 0.83
N THR A 112 1.33 14.82 -0.33
CA THR A 112 2.24 13.83 -0.89
C THR A 112 3.43 13.58 0.03
N VAL A 113 4.08 14.63 0.54
CA VAL A 113 5.20 14.50 1.49
C VAL A 113 4.75 13.95 2.84
N ARG A 114 3.55 14.33 3.30
CA ARG A 114 2.94 13.79 4.55
C ARG A 114 2.71 12.28 4.45
N LEU A 115 2.02 11.82 3.41
CA LEU A 115 1.79 10.39 3.19
C LEU A 115 3.08 9.60 2.96
N GLU A 116 4.04 10.14 2.20
CA GLU A 116 5.36 9.52 2.03
C GLU A 116 6.03 9.24 3.37
N ARG A 117 6.02 10.23 4.28
CA ARG A 117 6.61 10.11 5.61
C ARG A 117 5.85 9.13 6.49
N ALA A 118 4.52 9.24 6.56
CA ALA A 118 3.66 8.35 7.37
C ALA A 118 3.82 6.87 6.98
N ILE A 119 3.84 6.59 5.67
CA ILE A 119 4.01 5.23 5.15
C ILE A 119 5.46 4.75 5.33
N ARG A 120 6.47 5.62 5.18
CA ARG A 120 7.88 5.26 5.41
C ARG A 120 8.27 5.13 6.87
N SER A 121 7.48 5.65 7.82
CA SER A 121 7.64 5.36 9.26
C SER A 121 7.10 4.00 9.69
N LEU A 122 6.41 3.26 8.80
CA LEU A 122 6.03 1.88 9.07
C LEU A 122 7.24 0.95 9.04
N ASP A 123 7.28 0.00 9.97
CA ASP A 123 8.35 -1.00 10.02
C ASP A 123 8.44 -1.81 8.73
N GLY A 124 9.68 -2.05 8.30
CA GLY A 124 9.95 -2.79 7.08
C GLY A 124 9.63 -2.05 5.77
N VAL A 125 9.32 -0.75 5.78
CA VAL A 125 9.18 0.06 4.54
C VAL A 125 10.50 0.79 4.22
N ALA A 126 10.98 0.67 2.99
CA ALA A 126 12.20 1.35 2.55
C ALA A 126 11.94 2.63 1.75
N ARG A 127 10.94 2.63 0.87
CA ARG A 127 10.57 3.75 -0.01
C ARG A 127 9.07 3.69 -0.31
N VAL A 128 8.49 4.82 -0.69
CA VAL A 128 7.12 4.90 -1.20
C VAL A 128 7.18 5.31 -2.66
N HIS A 129 6.49 4.60 -3.55
CA HIS A 129 6.31 5.02 -4.94
C HIS A 129 5.00 5.80 -5.04
N VAL A 130 5.06 7.00 -5.62
CA VAL A 130 3.89 7.87 -5.80
C VAL A 130 3.54 7.92 -7.29
N ASN A 131 2.30 7.59 -7.66
CA ASN A 131 1.89 7.43 -9.06
C ASN A 131 0.55 8.13 -9.37
N ARG A 132 0.46 8.75 -10.55
CA ARG A 132 -0.80 9.13 -11.21
C ARG A 132 -0.94 8.30 -12.47
N TRP A 133 -2.05 7.56 -12.58
CA TRP A 133 -2.51 6.92 -13.81
C TRP A 133 -3.69 7.73 -14.34
N GLY A 134 -4.91 7.46 -13.84
CA GLY A 134 -6.08 8.33 -14.05
C GLY A 134 -7.03 7.91 -15.16
N ASP A 135 -6.71 6.81 -15.86
CA ASP A 135 -7.47 6.28 -17.00
C ASP A 135 -8.82 5.66 -16.56
N GLY A 136 -8.94 5.23 -15.30
CA GLY A 136 -10.14 4.56 -14.78
C GLY A 136 -11.18 5.48 -14.12
N SER A 137 -10.84 6.72 -13.76
CA SER A 137 -11.71 7.65 -13.02
C SER A 137 -11.27 9.10 -13.21
N ALA A 138 -12.23 9.98 -13.49
CA ALA A 138 -12.02 11.43 -13.63
C ALA A 138 -11.74 12.13 -12.29
N HIS A 139 -12.20 11.56 -11.18
CA HIS A 139 -11.92 12.11 -9.85
C HIS A 139 -10.44 11.91 -9.48
N LEU A 140 -9.77 12.99 -9.08
CA LEU A 140 -8.36 13.01 -8.71
C LEU A 140 -8.06 12.00 -7.62
N HIS A 141 -7.17 11.07 -7.96
CA HIS A 141 -6.66 10.05 -7.05
C HIS A 141 -5.17 9.81 -7.32
N MET A 142 -4.38 9.79 -6.26
CA MET A 142 -2.92 9.65 -6.26
C MET A 142 -2.53 8.41 -5.45
N TRP A 143 -1.79 7.50 -6.07
CA TRP A 143 -1.45 6.19 -5.48
C TRP A 143 -0.12 6.21 -4.75
N PHE A 144 -0.08 5.61 -3.56
CA PHE A 144 1.10 5.45 -2.72
C PHE A 144 1.34 3.96 -2.45
N LEU A 145 2.44 3.41 -2.99
CA LEU A 145 2.80 1.99 -2.85
C LEU A 145 4.05 1.86 -1.97
N ALA A 146 3.94 1.17 -0.83
CA ALA A 146 5.06 0.95 0.08
C ALA A 146 5.99 -0.15 -0.47
N ARG A 147 7.22 0.21 -0.81
CA ARG A 147 8.26 -0.74 -1.23
C ARG A 147 8.99 -1.26 0.01
N PRO A 148 8.95 -2.58 0.29
CA PRO A 148 9.54 -3.13 1.52
C PRO A 148 11.08 -3.06 1.54
N TYR A 149 11.61 -3.08 2.75
CA TYR A 149 13.03 -3.14 3.06
C TYR A 149 13.63 -4.49 2.66
N GLY A 150 14.93 -4.50 2.33
CA GLY A 150 15.67 -5.69 1.89
C GLY A 150 15.30 -6.27 0.51
N ARG A 151 14.05 -6.11 0.05
CA ARG A 151 13.57 -6.66 -1.24
C ARG A 151 13.99 -5.78 -2.42
N LEU A 152 15.23 -5.92 -2.87
CA LEU A 152 15.76 -5.15 -4.02
C LEU A 152 15.07 -5.46 -5.35
N GLN A 153 14.46 -6.64 -5.49
CA GLN A 153 13.69 -7.01 -6.69
C GLN A 153 12.48 -6.10 -6.91
N LEU A 154 11.90 -5.56 -5.83
CA LEU A 154 10.70 -4.71 -5.89
C LEU A 154 11.03 -3.23 -6.21
N ARG A 155 12.16 -2.96 -6.88
CA ARG A 155 12.60 -1.60 -7.24
C ARG A 155 12.08 -1.17 -8.61
N GLY A 156 11.72 0.11 -8.71
CA GLY A 156 11.35 0.75 -9.97
C GLY A 156 9.96 0.36 -10.46
N THR A 157 9.82 0.28 -11.79
CA THR A 157 8.54 0.38 -12.51
C THR A 157 7.53 -0.73 -12.19
N PHE A 158 7.99 -1.95 -11.88
CA PHE A 158 7.12 -3.13 -11.77
C PHE A 158 6.48 -3.34 -10.39
N LEU A 159 6.62 -2.40 -9.45
CA LEU A 159 6.12 -2.57 -8.07
C LEU A 159 4.61 -2.86 -7.99
N SER A 160 3.79 -2.25 -8.86
CA SER A 160 2.34 -2.48 -8.91
C SER A 160 1.95 -3.85 -9.47
N LEU A 161 2.76 -4.41 -10.38
CA LEU A 161 2.59 -5.79 -10.86
C LEU A 161 2.93 -6.77 -9.74
N TRP A 162 4.04 -6.54 -9.03
CA TRP A 162 4.43 -7.35 -7.88
C TRP A 162 3.38 -7.33 -6.75
N ASP A 163 2.74 -6.20 -6.47
CA ASP A 163 1.64 -6.11 -5.48
C ASP A 163 0.46 -7.06 -5.79
N SER A 164 0.23 -7.31 -7.09
CA SER A 164 -0.82 -8.21 -7.58
C SER A 164 -0.42 -9.69 -7.61
N ILE A 165 0.89 -9.99 -7.49
CA ILE A 165 1.47 -11.33 -7.58
C ILE A 165 1.84 -11.88 -6.19
N LEU A 166 2.34 -11.02 -5.31
CA LEU A 166 2.79 -11.40 -3.97
C LEU A 166 1.60 -11.80 -3.09
N PRO A 167 1.77 -12.80 -2.20
CA PRO A 167 0.74 -13.15 -1.23
C PRO A 167 0.47 -11.96 -0.31
N PRO A 168 -0.80 -11.70 0.05
CA PRO A 168 -1.16 -10.54 0.86
C PRO A 168 -0.55 -10.62 2.26
N ILE A 169 -0.22 -9.46 2.84
CA ILE A 169 0.17 -9.38 4.26
C ILE A 169 -1.00 -9.77 5.18
N SER A 170 -0.71 -10.07 6.46
CA SER A 170 -1.75 -10.41 7.42
C SER A 170 -2.72 -9.25 7.66
N GLU A 171 -4.01 -9.56 7.84
CA GLU A 171 -5.05 -8.55 8.08
C GLU A 171 -4.82 -7.75 9.37
N ALA A 172 -4.22 -8.39 10.38
CA ALA A 172 -3.84 -7.73 11.64
C ALA A 172 -2.76 -6.66 11.40
N GLN A 173 -1.65 -7.02 10.75
CA GLN A 173 -0.56 -6.10 10.42
C GLN A 173 -1.03 -4.99 9.47
N TRP A 174 -1.91 -5.33 8.52
CA TRP A 174 -2.49 -4.35 7.61
C TRP A 174 -3.32 -3.30 8.36
N ARG A 175 -4.24 -3.72 9.25
CA ARG A 175 -5.04 -2.81 10.09
C ARG A 175 -4.17 -1.96 11.01
N GLU A 176 -3.14 -2.53 11.60
CA GLU A 176 -2.15 -1.80 12.42
C GLU A 176 -1.46 -0.69 11.59
N ASN A 177 -0.96 -1.03 10.41
CA ASN A 177 -0.36 -0.06 9.49
C ASN A 177 -1.34 1.05 9.07
N LEU A 178 -2.62 0.74 8.82
CA LEU A 178 -3.65 1.73 8.49
C LEU A 178 -3.88 2.70 9.66
N ALA A 179 -3.98 2.20 10.88
CA ALA A 179 -4.19 3.00 12.08
C ALA A 179 -2.99 3.92 12.37
N LEU A 180 -1.76 3.41 12.22
CA LEU A 180 -0.53 4.20 12.37
C LEU A 180 -0.47 5.36 11.36
N VAL A 181 -0.75 5.10 10.07
CA VAL A 181 -0.78 6.16 9.05
C VAL A 181 -1.90 7.17 9.31
N ALA A 182 -3.09 6.71 9.68
CA ALA A 182 -4.22 7.58 9.99
C ALA A 182 -3.94 8.50 11.19
N ALA A 183 -3.38 7.94 12.27
CA ALA A 183 -2.99 8.69 13.46
C ALA A 183 -1.88 9.72 13.16
N TRP A 184 -0.85 9.33 12.38
CA TRP A 184 0.21 10.24 11.96
C TRP A 184 -0.33 11.43 11.15
N LEU A 185 -1.28 11.19 10.23
CA LEU A 185 -1.91 12.28 9.46
C LEU A 185 -2.72 13.22 10.36
N ALA A 186 -3.34 12.70 11.43
CA ALA A 186 -4.13 13.48 12.37
C ALA A 186 -3.30 14.52 13.16
N GLU A 187 -1.99 14.31 13.34
CA GLU A 187 -1.08 15.32 13.92
C GLU A 187 -1.07 16.64 13.13
N PHE A 188 -1.43 16.58 11.84
CA PHE A 188 -1.51 17.72 10.93
C PHE A 188 -2.95 18.17 10.64
N GLY A 189 -3.92 17.71 11.45
CA GLY A 189 -5.35 17.98 11.33
C GLY A 189 -6.14 16.88 10.61
N GLY A 190 -7.43 17.14 10.42
CA GLY A 190 -8.37 16.11 9.97
C GLY A 190 -8.74 15.12 11.07
N ARG A 191 -9.32 13.99 10.68
CA ARG A 191 -9.82 12.93 11.57
C ARG A 191 -9.27 11.58 11.13
N PRO A 192 -8.63 10.80 12.03
CA PRO A 192 -8.36 9.39 11.78
C PRO A 192 -9.68 8.60 11.92
N LEU A 193 -9.83 7.57 11.09
CA LEU A 193 -10.99 6.68 11.07
C LEU A 193 -10.59 5.19 11.08
N ALA A 194 -9.34 4.86 10.75
CA ALA A 194 -8.78 3.54 11.05
C ALA A 194 -8.45 3.44 12.56
N GLU A 195 -9.15 2.56 13.27
CA GLU A 195 -8.87 2.27 14.68
C GLU A 195 -7.63 1.36 14.82
N PRO A 196 -6.75 1.61 15.81
CA PRO A 196 -5.69 0.66 16.16
C PRO A 196 -6.27 -0.70 16.56
N PRO A 197 -5.57 -1.82 16.27
CA PRO A 197 -5.96 -3.11 16.82
C PRO A 197 -6.02 -3.00 18.35
N ARG A 198 -7.13 -3.46 18.95
CA ARG A 198 -7.29 -3.41 20.42
C ARG A 198 -6.17 -4.20 21.07
N ILE A 199 -5.40 -3.55 21.93
CA ILE A 199 -4.35 -4.19 22.72
C ILE A 199 -5.00 -5.33 23.52
N GLN A 200 -4.70 -6.56 23.14
CA GLN A 200 -5.12 -7.74 23.89
C GLN A 200 -4.22 -7.86 25.13
N TRP A 201 -4.59 -7.12 26.18
CA TRP A 201 -3.94 -7.23 27.48
C TRP A 201 -4.14 -8.64 28.03
N GLN A 202 -3.11 -9.47 27.89
CA GLN A 202 -3.04 -10.80 28.50
C GLN A 202 -2.26 -10.71 29.81
N ALA A 203 -2.72 -11.42 30.84
CA ALA A 203 -1.97 -11.55 32.07
C ALA A 203 -0.69 -12.38 31.81
N PRO A 204 0.43 -12.14 32.53
CA PRO A 204 1.64 -12.94 32.38
C PRO A 204 1.40 -14.45 32.57
N SER A 205 0.44 -14.82 33.43
CA SER A 205 -0.01 -16.21 33.62
C SER A 205 -0.67 -16.82 32.37
N SER A 206 -1.41 -16.02 31.59
CA SER A 206 -2.03 -16.47 30.33
C SER A 206 -0.99 -16.78 29.26
N LEU A 207 0.12 -16.03 29.23
CA LEU A 207 1.25 -16.28 28.32
C LEU A 207 2.00 -17.56 28.70
N LEU A 208 2.27 -17.77 29.99
CA LEU A 208 2.90 -19.00 30.50
C LEU A 208 2.01 -20.24 30.27
N ALA A 209 0.70 -20.11 30.40
CA ALA A 209 -0.24 -21.19 30.09
C ALA A 209 -0.27 -21.52 28.60
N GLN A 210 -0.19 -20.51 27.72
CA GLN A 210 -0.11 -20.71 26.27
C GLN A 210 1.22 -21.36 25.85
N SER A 211 2.36 -20.97 26.43
CA SER A 211 3.63 -21.63 26.11
C SER A 211 3.63 -23.09 26.56
N ALA A 212 3.18 -23.39 27.79
CA ALA A 212 3.08 -24.76 28.28
C ALA A 212 2.12 -25.63 27.44
N ALA A 213 1.03 -25.05 26.92
CA ALA A 213 0.11 -25.74 26.01
C ALA A 213 0.75 -26.00 24.63
N ALA A 214 1.56 -25.06 24.11
CA ALA A 214 2.30 -25.24 22.86
C ALA A 214 3.39 -26.30 22.99
N ASP A 215 4.15 -26.30 24.11
CA ASP A 215 5.17 -27.31 24.42
C ASP A 215 4.55 -28.71 24.53
N ALA A 216 3.39 -28.82 25.20
CA ALA A 216 2.65 -30.09 25.30
C ALA A 216 2.12 -30.57 23.94
N ALA A 217 1.63 -29.67 23.09
CA ALA A 217 1.18 -30.00 21.74
C ALA A 217 2.34 -30.46 20.83
N ALA A 218 3.51 -29.83 20.95
CA ALA A 218 4.72 -30.24 20.23
C ALA A 218 5.19 -31.65 20.67
N ALA A 219 5.24 -31.91 21.98
CA ALA A 219 5.59 -33.22 22.51
C ALA A 219 4.58 -34.32 22.09
N ALA A 220 3.29 -33.99 22.02
CA ALA A 220 2.27 -34.92 21.50
C ALA A 220 2.45 -35.21 20.01
N ALA A 221 2.78 -34.20 19.18
CA ALA A 221 3.06 -34.40 17.76
C ALA A 221 4.33 -35.24 17.52
N GLU A 222 5.38 -35.03 18.33
CA GLU A 222 6.59 -35.85 18.32
C GLU A 222 6.29 -37.31 18.70
N ALA A 223 5.51 -37.54 19.76
CA ALA A 223 5.10 -38.89 20.17
C ALA A 223 4.28 -39.62 19.08
N VAL A 224 3.37 -38.92 18.39
CA VAL A 224 2.62 -39.50 17.25
C VAL A 224 3.57 -39.88 16.10
N SER A 225 4.53 -39.03 15.76
CA SER A 225 5.55 -39.30 14.73
C SER A 225 6.42 -40.53 15.07
N VAL A 226 6.79 -40.70 16.34
CA VAL A 226 7.57 -41.87 16.80
C VAL A 226 6.76 -43.17 16.72
N ILE A 227 5.45 -43.12 17.00
CA ILE A 227 4.56 -44.30 16.91
C ILE A 227 4.35 -44.71 15.45
N GLU A 228 4.20 -43.75 14.53
CA GLU A 228 4.02 -44.03 13.11
C GLU A 228 5.28 -44.67 12.50
N ALA A 229 6.48 -44.22 12.88
CA ALA A 229 7.75 -44.81 12.46
C ALA A 229 8.00 -46.24 13.00
N ALA A 230 7.40 -46.62 14.14
CA ALA A 230 7.55 -47.95 14.72
C ALA A 230 6.69 -49.03 14.03
N ALA A 231 5.66 -48.62 13.27
CA ALA A 231 4.75 -49.53 12.56
C ALA A 231 5.29 -50.00 11.18
N GLU A 232 6.40 -49.41 10.69
CA GLU A 232 7.00 -49.73 9.37
C GLU A 232 8.23 -50.65 9.49
N ILE A 233 8.17 -51.66 10.36
CA ILE A 233 9.19 -52.73 10.43
C ILE A 233 8.63 -54.01 9.78
N PRO A 234 9.19 -54.48 8.66
CA PRO A 234 8.74 -55.73 8.03
C PRO A 234 9.11 -56.96 8.88
N GLU A 235 8.09 -57.72 9.29
CA GLU A 235 8.24 -59.03 9.95
C GLU A 235 9.03 -60.02 9.05
N PRO A 236 10.10 -60.67 9.55
CA PRO A 236 10.78 -61.74 8.82
C PRO A 236 9.99 -63.06 8.95
N ALA A 237 9.74 -63.73 7.82
CA ALA A 237 9.07 -65.03 7.81
C ALA A 237 9.87 -66.09 8.59
N SER A 238 9.17 -66.87 9.43
CA SER A 238 9.75 -67.97 10.21
C SER A 238 9.27 -69.33 9.71
N ASP A 239 10.22 -70.20 9.37
CA ASP A 239 10.00 -71.63 9.12
C ASP A 239 9.92 -72.41 10.46
N ALA A 240 9.26 -73.56 10.42
CA ALA A 240 8.91 -74.36 11.60
C ALA A 240 10.09 -75.13 12.24
N SER A 241 10.06 -75.33 13.57
CA SER A 241 10.11 -76.68 14.18
C SER A 241 10.02 -76.72 15.72
N SER A 242 9.20 -77.66 16.20
CA SER A 242 9.32 -78.53 17.40
C SER A 242 9.51 -77.98 18.84
N ASP A 243 8.69 -78.58 19.71
CA ASP A 243 8.93 -78.99 21.12
C ASP A 243 8.99 -77.92 22.24
N THR A 244 8.57 -78.19 23.50
CA THR A 244 7.66 -79.20 24.12
C THR A 244 7.43 -78.75 25.59
N ASP A 245 6.25 -79.02 26.20
CA ASP A 245 5.87 -79.07 27.64
C ASP A 245 6.88 -78.55 28.71
N THR A 246 6.55 -77.82 29.79
CA THR A 246 5.39 -77.85 30.73
C THR A 246 5.52 -76.62 31.68
N ASP A 247 4.62 -76.21 32.61
CA ASP A 247 3.30 -76.69 33.08
C ASP A 247 2.45 -75.53 33.69
N ARG A 248 1.20 -75.86 34.07
CA ARG A 248 0.33 -75.43 35.21
C ARG A 248 0.71 -74.27 36.17
N ASP A 249 -0.24 -73.54 36.79
CA ASP A 249 -1.70 -73.76 36.91
C ASP A 249 -2.54 -72.50 37.30
N THR A 250 -3.85 -72.55 37.01
CA THR A 250 -5.00 -71.85 37.66
C THR A 250 -4.99 -70.31 37.82
N ALA A 251 -5.86 -69.56 37.12
CA ALA A 251 -7.28 -69.22 37.47
C ALA A 251 -7.40 -67.92 38.31
N THR A 252 -8.45 -67.08 38.24
CA THR A 252 -9.82 -67.19 37.68
C THR A 252 -10.35 -65.77 37.35
N ASP A 253 -11.47 -65.66 36.62
CA ASP A 253 -12.53 -64.61 36.58
C ASP A 253 -12.27 -63.18 37.14
N GLY A 254 -12.81 -62.10 36.55
CA GLY A 254 -13.77 -62.01 35.44
C GLY A 254 -14.47 -60.64 35.40
N ASP A 255 -15.19 -60.42 34.30
CA ASP A 255 -16.19 -59.38 34.02
C ASP A 255 -15.83 -57.88 33.99
N THR A 256 -16.59 -57.21 33.11
CA THR A 256 -16.45 -55.84 32.65
C THR A 256 -17.62 -55.02 33.17
N GLU A 257 -17.37 -53.84 33.74
CA GLU A 257 -18.43 -52.93 34.19
C GLU A 257 -18.38 -51.61 33.41
N THR A 258 -19.54 -51.16 32.91
CA THR A 258 -19.71 -49.89 32.21
C THR A 258 -20.70 -48.98 32.94
N ASP A 259 -20.13 -47.92 33.52
CA ASP A 259 -20.50 -46.51 33.28
C ASP A 259 -21.77 -45.92 33.97
N ARG A 260 -21.55 -44.76 34.62
CA ARG A 260 -22.52 -43.75 35.14
C ARG A 260 -23.34 -44.14 36.39
N ASP A 261 -23.78 -43.22 37.27
CA ASP A 261 -23.86 -41.74 37.26
C ASP A 261 -23.44 -41.16 38.63
N THR A 262 -23.23 -39.84 38.71
CA THR A 262 -23.52 -39.09 39.96
C THR A 262 -24.06 -37.68 39.70
N ASP A 263 -24.97 -37.27 40.59
CA ASP A 263 -25.96 -36.20 40.44
C ASP A 263 -25.58 -34.91 41.19
N THR A 264 -26.47 -33.92 41.14
CA THR A 264 -26.66 -32.73 41.99
C THR A 264 -25.79 -31.47 41.79
N ASP A 265 -26.23 -30.26 42.15
CA ASP A 265 -27.56 -29.56 42.17
C ASP A 265 -27.34 -28.16 42.80
N ARG A 266 -28.08 -27.12 42.38
CA ARG A 266 -28.23 -25.76 42.98
C ARG A 266 -26.94 -24.95 43.32
N GLY A 267 -26.92 -23.61 43.26
CA GLY A 267 -27.93 -22.60 42.91
C GLY A 267 -27.67 -21.28 43.67
N THR A 268 -28.15 -20.14 43.15
CA THR A 268 -28.19 -18.80 43.81
C THR A 268 -26.81 -18.14 44.14
N ASP A 269 -26.62 -16.83 44.30
CA ASP A 269 -27.55 -15.69 44.34
C ASP A 269 -26.95 -14.33 43.86
N THR A 270 -27.82 -13.34 43.74
CA THR A 270 -27.71 -11.86 43.51
C THR A 270 -26.44 -11.03 43.79
N GLY A 271 -26.29 -9.96 42.98
CA GLY A 271 -25.97 -8.58 43.43
C GLY A 271 -24.48 -8.14 43.51
N THR A 272 -24.08 -6.86 43.40
CA THR A 272 -24.79 -5.59 43.16
C THR A 272 -23.80 -4.48 42.72
N GLY A 273 -24.13 -3.71 41.67
CA GLY A 273 -23.87 -2.26 41.53
C GLY A 273 -22.44 -1.69 41.31
N PRO A 274 -22.23 -0.83 40.30
CA PRO A 274 -21.06 0.05 40.18
C PRO A 274 -21.39 1.54 40.41
N THR A 275 -20.57 2.26 41.19
CA THR A 275 -20.57 3.74 41.25
C THR A 275 -19.21 4.29 41.71
N ALA A 276 -18.51 5.03 40.83
CA ALA A 276 -17.89 6.34 41.07
C ALA A 276 -17.11 6.76 39.80
N THR A 277 -17.53 7.77 39.01
CA THR A 277 -17.40 9.23 39.15
C THR A 277 -16.02 9.80 38.77
N ASP A 278 -16.04 10.73 37.79
CA ASP A 278 -14.96 11.66 37.40
C ASP A 278 -14.37 12.49 38.57
N PRO A 279 -13.19 13.12 38.37
CA PRO A 279 -13.21 14.58 38.32
C PRO A 279 -12.26 15.27 37.31
N ALA A 280 -12.87 16.11 36.48
CA ALA A 280 -12.51 17.50 36.13
C ALA A 280 -11.05 18.02 36.25
N THR A 281 -10.54 18.47 35.10
CA THR A 281 -10.06 19.85 34.81
C THR A 281 -8.99 20.51 35.71
N GLY A 282 -7.81 20.78 35.12
CA GLY A 282 -6.75 21.63 35.68
C GLY A 282 -6.14 22.59 34.66
N THR A 283 -5.95 23.85 35.05
CA THR A 283 -5.58 25.01 34.22
C THR A 283 -4.07 25.15 33.96
N ALA A 284 -3.66 25.61 32.77
CA ALA A 284 -2.52 26.52 32.61
C ALA A 284 -2.53 27.24 31.25
N ALA A 285 -2.35 28.56 31.26
CA ALA A 285 -2.02 29.36 30.08
C ALA A 285 -0.80 30.23 30.41
N THR A 286 0.23 30.19 29.56
CA THR A 286 1.36 31.12 29.58
C THR A 286 1.82 31.37 28.13
N THR A 287 2.01 32.63 27.78
CA THR A 287 2.37 33.08 26.42
C THR A 287 3.82 33.59 26.36
N ASP A 288 4.42 33.45 25.17
CA ASP A 288 5.56 34.22 24.64
C ASP A 288 6.99 34.03 25.25
N PRO A 289 8.08 34.38 24.52
CA PRO A 289 8.15 34.87 23.13
C PRO A 289 9.07 34.07 22.18
N ILE A 290 8.94 34.40 20.89
CA ILE A 290 9.82 34.03 19.77
C ILE A 290 11.27 34.50 20.00
N THR A 291 12.27 33.73 19.55
CA THR A 291 13.65 34.19 19.35
C THR A 291 14.20 33.69 18.01
N GLU A 292 14.50 34.60 17.09
CA GLU A 292 15.30 34.30 15.90
C GLU A 292 16.80 34.24 16.23
N PRO A 293 17.58 33.41 15.53
CA PRO A 293 18.99 33.66 15.30
C PRO A 293 19.30 33.90 13.82
N THR A 294 19.59 35.16 13.54
CA THR A 294 20.41 35.73 12.46
C THR A 294 21.23 34.80 11.55
N SER A 295 21.08 35.07 10.24
CA SER A 295 21.97 34.83 9.09
C SER A 295 23.44 34.41 9.32
N GLY A 296 23.85 33.34 8.62
CA GLY A 296 25.24 32.95 8.33
C GLY A 296 25.40 32.51 6.86
N PRO A 297 26.61 32.53 6.28
CA PRO A 297 26.80 32.73 4.83
C PRO A 297 26.61 31.49 3.94
N ALA A 298 26.29 31.75 2.67
CA ALA A 298 26.13 30.74 1.63
C ALA A 298 27.48 30.09 1.22
N PRO A 299 27.50 28.77 0.93
CA PRO A 299 28.63 28.13 0.26
C PRO A 299 28.59 28.40 -1.25
N GLY A 300 29.70 28.87 -1.81
CA GLY A 300 29.88 28.98 -3.26
C GLY A 300 30.08 27.61 -3.94
N PRO A 301 29.88 27.51 -5.27
CA PRO A 301 30.00 26.25 -6.00
C PRO A 301 31.47 25.82 -6.12
N ALA A 302 31.73 24.51 -6.00
CA ALA A 302 33.02 23.90 -6.31
C ALA A 302 33.07 23.47 -7.79
N ASP A 303 34.28 23.49 -8.36
CA ASP A 303 34.50 23.46 -9.81
C ASP A 303 34.08 22.17 -10.53
N ALA A 304 33.53 22.36 -11.74
CA ALA A 304 33.39 21.31 -12.75
C ALA A 304 34.56 21.38 -13.74
N ALA A 305 35.18 20.23 -14.03
CA ALA A 305 36.29 20.15 -14.98
C ALA A 305 35.81 20.17 -16.44
N GLY A 306 36.08 21.31 -17.10
CA GLY A 306 36.24 21.59 -18.54
C GLY A 306 35.70 20.66 -19.65
N THR A 307 35.10 21.30 -20.67
CA THR A 307 35.67 21.27 -22.03
C THR A 307 35.16 22.42 -22.92
N ASP A 308 35.98 22.76 -23.91
CA ASP A 308 36.01 24.00 -24.72
C ASP A 308 34.77 24.40 -25.53
N GLY A 309 34.61 25.71 -25.74
CA GLY A 309 33.66 26.30 -26.70
C GLY A 309 33.81 27.82 -26.82
N ARG A 310 34.59 28.31 -27.80
CA ARG A 310 34.93 29.74 -27.96
C ARG A 310 33.74 30.65 -28.27
N THR A 311 33.79 31.85 -27.70
CA THR A 311 32.93 33.01 -27.99
C THR A 311 33.35 33.78 -29.26
N ALA A 312 32.39 34.46 -29.88
CA ALA A 312 32.60 35.68 -30.67
C ALA A 312 31.34 36.55 -30.65
N THR A 313 31.46 37.81 -30.24
CA THR A 313 30.36 38.78 -30.11
C THR A 313 30.71 40.08 -30.84
N ALA A 314 29.84 40.56 -31.72
CA ALA A 314 29.77 41.94 -32.21
C ALA A 314 28.35 42.16 -32.77
N ALA A 315 27.50 42.98 -32.15
CA ALA A 315 27.50 44.45 -32.10
C ALA A 315 26.81 45.09 -33.33
N ALA A 316 25.84 45.97 -33.08
CA ALA A 316 24.92 46.51 -34.08
C ALA A 316 25.06 48.03 -34.24
N THR A 317 24.94 48.52 -35.48
CA THR A 317 24.68 49.94 -35.85
C THR A 317 24.19 50.03 -37.30
N GLY A 318 23.31 51.01 -37.61
CA GLY A 318 23.13 51.54 -38.97
C GLY A 318 21.73 51.43 -39.60
N THR A 319 21.04 52.57 -39.70
CA THR A 319 19.76 52.80 -40.42
C THR A 319 20.00 53.93 -41.45
N PRO A 320 19.04 54.25 -42.35
CA PRO A 320 18.64 53.59 -43.59
C PRO A 320 19.18 54.34 -44.85
N PRO A 321 18.58 54.14 -46.04
CA PRO A 321 18.11 55.33 -46.77
C PRO A 321 16.71 55.22 -47.41
N THR A 322 16.10 56.40 -47.61
CA THR A 322 15.08 56.85 -48.59
C THR A 322 14.62 55.85 -49.68
N GLY A 323 13.36 55.82 -50.15
CA GLY A 323 12.32 56.85 -50.20
C GLY A 323 11.85 57.05 -51.66
N ASN A 324 10.58 57.45 -51.88
CA ASN A 324 9.81 57.48 -53.16
C ASN A 324 9.20 56.14 -53.61
N LEU A 325 8.00 56.09 -54.22
CA LEU A 325 7.01 57.15 -54.53
C LEU A 325 5.58 56.60 -54.48
N SER A 326 4.61 57.47 -54.24
CA SER A 326 3.18 57.14 -54.21
C SER A 326 2.56 57.20 -55.61
N THR A 327 1.66 56.27 -55.92
CA THR A 327 0.51 56.51 -56.83
C THR A 327 -0.73 55.87 -56.25
N SER A 328 -1.72 56.71 -55.95
CA SER A 328 -3.09 56.33 -55.63
C SER A 328 -3.85 55.92 -56.88
N GLU A 329 -4.83 55.01 -56.78
CA GLU A 329 -6.15 55.22 -57.39
C GLU A 329 -7.23 54.28 -56.79
N ASP A 330 -8.49 54.65 -57.01
CA ASP A 330 -9.65 54.24 -56.24
C ASP A 330 -10.38 52.97 -56.75
N THR A 331 -11.05 52.31 -55.79
CA THR A 331 -12.35 51.59 -55.80
C THR A 331 -13.30 51.83 -57.02
N PRO A 332 -14.28 50.95 -57.40
CA PRO A 332 -14.85 49.79 -56.68
C PRO A 332 -15.30 48.52 -57.49
N THR A 333 -15.81 47.53 -56.76
CA THR A 333 -16.76 46.43 -57.14
C THR A 333 -18.01 46.98 -57.90
N PRO A 334 -18.87 46.21 -58.65
CA PRO A 334 -19.23 44.80 -58.41
C PRO A 334 -19.62 43.88 -59.60
N ARG A 335 -19.56 42.56 -59.38
CA ARG A 335 -20.72 41.63 -59.44
C ARG A 335 -20.37 40.24 -58.90
#